data_AF-A0A7C6ZRZ2-F1
#
_entry.id   AF-A0A7C6ZRZ2-F1
#
_cell.length_a   1.000
_cell.length_b   1.000
_cell.length_c   1.000
_cell.angle_alpha   90.00
_cell.angle_beta   90.00
_cell.angle_gamma   90.00
#
_symmetry.space_group_name_H-M   'P 1'
#
loop_
_entity.id
_entity.type
_entity.pdbx_description
1 polymer ?
#
loop_
_entity_poly.entity_id
_entity_poly.type
_entity_poly.pdbx_seq_one_letter_code
_entity_poly.pdbx_strand_id
1 'polypeptide(L)'
;MSDTVVNLHDEIPEEFASLVEAGEFWDTHDSGAYEDTMTPIDIELDVLDHKLYVAVARDVAVQLQAKARDQGVGTETLVNMWLLEKLLQHGTNG
;
A
#
# COMPACT_ATOMS: atom_id res chain seq x y z
N MET A 1 29.62 -26.33 -7.86
CA MET A 1 28.27 -26.80 -8.22
C MET A 1 27.78 -27.53 -6.98
N SER A 2 26.95 -26.88 -6.18
CA SER A 2 26.43 -27.45 -4.94
C SER A 2 25.09 -28.07 -5.30
N ASP A 3 25.01 -29.39 -5.20
CA ASP A 3 23.77 -30.14 -5.33
C ASP A 3 22.83 -29.73 -4.19
N THR A 4 21.89 -28.83 -4.47
CA THR A 4 20.71 -28.67 -3.62
C THR A 4 19.79 -29.82 -3.99
N VAL A 5 19.80 -30.87 -3.16
CA VAL A 5 18.70 -31.82 -3.07
C VAL A 5 17.46 -31.02 -2.64
N VAL A 6 16.68 -30.57 -3.62
CA VAL A 6 15.36 -29.99 -3.40
C VAL A 6 14.46 -31.16 -3.01
N ASN A 7 14.05 -31.20 -1.75
CA ASN A 7 13.23 -32.28 -1.21
C ASN A 7 11.81 -32.13 -1.79
N LEU A 8 11.38 -33.13 -2.52
CA LEU A 8 10.18 -33.12 -3.35
C LEU A 8 8.95 -33.52 -2.52
N HIS A 9 8.46 -32.68 -1.59
CA HIS A 9 7.26 -33.02 -0.81
C HIS A 9 6.37 -31.88 -0.27
N ASP A 10 6.37 -30.69 -0.85
CA ASP A 10 5.41 -29.65 -0.42
C ASP A 10 4.54 -29.22 -1.60
N GLU A 11 3.60 -30.08 -2.02
CA GLU A 11 2.47 -29.65 -2.84
C GLU A 11 1.66 -28.62 -2.05
N ILE A 12 1.18 -27.56 -2.72
CA ILE A 12 0.30 -26.59 -2.05
C ILE A 12 -0.97 -27.33 -1.61
N PRO A 13 -1.35 -27.28 -0.32
CA PRO A 13 -2.61 -27.84 0.15
C PRO A 13 -3.80 -27.26 -0.62
N GLU A 14 -4.80 -28.08 -0.94
CA GLU A 14 -6.05 -27.61 -1.56
C GLU A 14 -6.71 -26.50 -0.73
N GLU A 15 -6.64 -26.64 0.60
CA GLU A 15 -7.07 -25.63 1.56
C GLU A 15 -6.10 -25.57 2.75
N PHE A 16 -5.88 -24.36 3.29
CA PHE A 16 -5.26 -24.17 4.59
C PHE A 16 -6.35 -24.08 5.65
N ALA A 17 -6.15 -24.69 6.83
CA ALA A 17 -7.12 -24.63 7.92
C ALA A 17 -7.19 -23.23 8.55
N SER A 18 -6.19 -22.37 8.34
CA SER A 18 -6.22 -20.96 8.75
C SER A 18 -5.27 -20.06 7.94
N LEU A 19 -5.48 -18.73 8.03
CA LEU A 19 -4.56 -17.74 7.48
C LEU A 19 -3.17 -17.77 8.14
N VAL A 20 -3.09 -18.16 9.41
CA VAL A 20 -1.81 -18.26 10.14
C VAL A 20 -1.00 -19.41 9.56
N GLU A 21 -1.63 -20.57 9.36
CA GLU A 21 -1.00 -21.74 8.74
C GLU A 21 -0.56 -21.45 7.29
N ALA A 22 -1.39 -20.76 6.51
CA ALA A 22 -1.01 -20.31 5.17
C ALA A 22 0.24 -19.41 5.21
N GLY A 23 0.32 -18.50 6.18
CA GLY A 23 1.49 -17.66 6.40
C GLY A 23 2.74 -18.47 6.76
N GLU A 24 2.63 -19.37 7.73
CA GLU A 24 3.73 -20.25 8.15
C GLU A 24 4.25 -21.12 6.99
N PHE A 25 3.37 -21.58 6.11
CA PHE A 25 3.76 -22.27 4.89
C PHE A 25 4.57 -21.34 3.96
N TRP A 26 4.07 -20.16 3.64
CA TRP A 26 4.75 -19.24 2.71
C TRP A 26 6.02 -18.59 3.29
N ASP A 27 6.23 -18.60 4.60
CA ASP A 27 7.48 -18.15 5.22
C ASP A 27 8.69 -19.00 4.81
N THR A 28 8.46 -20.28 4.47
CA THR A 28 9.52 -21.21 4.06
C THR A 28 9.48 -21.61 2.58
N HIS A 29 8.43 -21.21 1.85
CA HIS A 29 8.20 -21.59 0.46
C HIS A 29 8.26 -20.38 -0.48
N ASP A 30 9.04 -20.48 -1.56
CA ASP A 30 9.06 -19.47 -2.61
C ASP A 30 7.86 -19.67 -3.54
N SER A 31 6.93 -18.70 -3.59
CA SER A 31 5.77 -18.74 -4.49
C SER A 31 6.15 -18.89 -5.97
N GLY A 32 7.32 -18.41 -6.38
CA GLY A 32 7.80 -18.56 -7.75
C GLY A 32 8.06 -20.02 -8.15
N ALA A 33 8.31 -20.91 -7.18
CA ALA A 33 8.49 -22.34 -7.43
C ALA A 33 7.17 -23.08 -7.77
N TYR A 34 6.03 -22.40 -7.62
CA TYR A 34 4.70 -22.96 -7.76
C TYR A 34 3.88 -22.36 -8.90
N GLU A 35 4.49 -21.50 -9.73
CA GLU A 35 3.80 -20.76 -10.80
C GLU A 35 3.00 -21.68 -11.73
N ASP A 36 3.56 -22.85 -12.10
CA ASP A 36 2.92 -23.85 -12.97
C ASP A 36 1.67 -24.50 -12.37
N THR A 37 1.50 -24.41 -11.05
CA THR A 37 0.37 -25.02 -10.29
C THR A 37 -0.70 -24.00 -9.90
N MET A 38 -0.42 -22.71 -10.08
CA MET A 38 -1.34 -21.63 -9.70
C MET A 38 -2.25 -21.23 -10.86
N THR A 39 -3.42 -20.70 -10.53
CA THR A 39 -4.31 -20.12 -11.53
C THR A 39 -3.95 -18.64 -11.71
N PRO A 40 -3.65 -18.17 -12.94
CA PRO A 40 -3.42 -16.75 -13.17
C PRO A 40 -4.70 -15.96 -12.87
N ILE A 41 -4.55 -14.84 -12.17
CA ILE A 41 -5.64 -13.91 -11.89
C ILE A 41 -5.28 -12.53 -12.44
N ASP A 42 -6.24 -11.90 -13.11
CA ASP A 42 -6.11 -10.51 -13.54
C ASP A 42 -6.48 -9.59 -12.38
N ILE A 43 -5.51 -8.80 -11.92
CA ILE A 43 -5.72 -7.77 -10.89
C ILE A 43 -5.64 -6.41 -11.58
N GLU A 44 -6.76 -5.70 -11.64
CA GLU A 44 -6.77 -4.30 -12.05
C GLU A 44 -6.38 -3.44 -10.85
N LEU A 45 -5.08 -3.14 -10.75
CA LEU A 45 -4.57 -2.13 -9.83
C LEU A 45 -4.69 -0.77 -10.51
N ASP A 46 -5.73 -0.01 -10.16
CA ASP A 46 -5.68 1.42 -10.40
C ASP A 46 -4.56 1.98 -9.51
N VAL A 47 -3.39 2.19 -10.10
CA VAL A 47 -2.28 2.90 -9.44
C VAL A 47 -2.68 4.38 -9.41
N LEU A 48 -3.67 4.64 -8.56
CA LEU A 48 -4.51 5.82 -8.51
C LEU A 48 -3.69 7.10 -8.46
N ASP A 49 -3.84 7.88 -9.52
CA ASP A 49 -3.66 9.33 -9.60
C ASP A 49 -2.22 9.81 -9.31
N HIS A 50 -1.72 10.78 -10.09
CA HIS A 50 -0.37 11.32 -9.89
C HIS A 50 -0.29 12.15 -8.60
N LYS A 51 -0.24 11.50 -7.44
CA LYS A 51 -0.12 12.14 -6.13
C LYS A 51 1.29 12.70 -5.97
N LEU A 52 1.38 14.01 -5.77
CA LEU A 52 2.63 14.67 -5.36
C LEU A 52 2.72 14.65 -3.84
N TYR A 53 3.74 13.98 -3.30
CA TYR A 53 4.01 13.98 -1.87
C TYR A 53 4.98 15.11 -1.51
N VAL A 54 4.62 15.87 -0.48
CA VAL A 54 5.45 16.95 0.06
C VAL A 54 5.80 16.63 1.51
N ALA A 55 7.07 16.77 1.88
CA ALA A 55 7.49 16.63 3.26
C ALA A 55 6.91 17.77 4.11
N VAL A 56 6.22 17.41 5.19
CA VAL A 56 5.65 18.33 6.17
C VAL A 56 6.26 18.03 7.53
N ALA A 57 6.58 19.07 8.30
CA ALA A 57 7.09 18.90 9.66
C ALA A 57 6.08 18.13 10.52
N ARG A 58 6.59 17.25 11.40
CA ARG A 58 5.75 16.32 12.19
C ARG A 58 4.70 17.04 13.03
N ASP A 59 5.09 18.12 13.70
CA ASP A 59 4.22 18.94 14.54
C ASP A 59 3.12 19.63 13.73
N VAL A 60 3.43 20.08 12.50
CA VAL A 60 2.45 20.64 11.56
C VAL A 60 1.47 19.56 11.11
N ALA A 61 1.95 18.35 10.78
CA ALA A 61 1.09 17.25 10.38
C ALA A 61 0.10 16.84 11.48
N VAL A 62 0.55 16.80 12.74
CA VAL A 62 -0.32 16.52 13.90
C VAL A 62 -1.42 17.58 14.04
N GLN A 63 -1.08 18.85 13.87
CA GLN A 63 -2.06 19.94 13.93
C GLN A 63 -3.07 19.88 12.77
N LEU A 64 -2.61 19.57 11.55
CA LEU A 64 -3.46 19.39 10.39
C LEU A 64 -4.46 18.25 10.58
N GLN A 65 -4.02 17.12 11.15
CA GLN A 65 -4.89 15.98 11.44
C GLN A 65 -5.98 16.33 12.47
N ALA A 66 -5.60 16.99 13.57
CA ALA A 66 -6.56 17.43 14.58
C ALA A 66 -7.59 18.39 13.96
N LYS A 67 -7.12 19.37 13.19
CA LYS A 67 -7.99 20.35 12.54
C LYS A 67 -8.95 19.74 11.52
N ALA A 68 -8.46 18.78 10.72
CA ALA A 68 -9.28 18.08 9.73
C ALA A 68 -10.38 17.26 10.40
N ARG A 69 -10.05 16.57 11.50
CA ARG A 69 -11.02 15.83 12.32
C ARG A 69 -12.09 16.76 12.89
N ASP A 70 -11.69 17.90 13.47
CA ASP A 70 -12.63 18.87 14.04
C ASP A 70 -13.59 19.44 12.97
N GLN A 71 -13.16 19.48 11.70
CA GLN A 71 -13.96 19.93 10.56
C GLN A 71 -14.71 18.81 9.84
N GLY A 72 -14.55 17.55 10.26
CA GLY A 72 -15.20 16.40 9.63
C GLY A 72 -14.69 16.09 8.21
N VAL A 73 -13.47 16.49 7.85
CA VAL A 73 -12.86 16.27 6.53
C VAL A 73 -11.57 15.46 6.63
N GLY A 74 -11.11 14.91 5.50
CA GLY A 74 -9.81 14.24 5.42
C GLY A 74 -8.64 15.23 5.54
N THR A 75 -7.51 14.80 6.08
CA THR A 75 -6.30 15.64 6.18
C THR A 75 -5.80 16.10 4.80
N GLU A 76 -5.85 15.22 3.80
CA GLU A 76 -5.54 15.55 2.41
C GLU A 76 -6.46 16.66 1.87
N THR A 77 -7.77 16.53 2.09
CA THR A 77 -8.75 17.55 1.69
C THR A 77 -8.46 18.90 2.32
N LEU A 78 -8.20 18.93 3.64
CA LEU A 78 -7.90 20.16 4.36
C LEU A 78 -6.63 20.83 3.83
N VAL A 79 -5.56 20.04 3.62
CA VAL A 79 -4.29 20.55 3.09
C VAL A 79 -4.49 21.14 1.69
N ASN A 80 -5.18 20.43 0.80
CA ASN A 80 -5.44 20.92 -0.55
C ASN A 80 -6.27 22.21 -0.55
N MET A 81 -7.32 22.29 0.27
CA MET A 81 -8.11 23.51 0.43
C MET A 81 -7.26 24.69 0.89
N TRP A 82 -6.44 24.52 1.93
CA TRP A 82 -5.60 25.59 2.45
C TRP A 82 -4.51 26.02 1.46
N LEU A 83 -3.90 25.08 0.75
CA LEU A 83 -2.93 25.40 -0.30
C LEU A 83 -3.60 26.21 -1.43
N LEU A 84 -4.79 25.81 -1.88
CA LEU A 84 -5.57 26.55 -2.87
C LEU A 84 -5.92 27.96 -2.38
N GLU A 85 -6.42 28.10 -1.14
CA GLU A 85 -6.71 29.40 -0.54
C GLU A 85 -5.47 30.30 -0.50
N LYS A 86 -4.30 29.75 -0.14
CA LYS A 86 -3.04 30.50 -0.12
C LYS A 86 -2.57 30.91 -1.50
N LEU A 87 -2.71 30.03 -2.49
CA LEU A 87 -2.40 30.35 -3.89
C LEU A 87 -3.32 31.46 -4.43
N LEU A 88 -4.61 31.45 -4.08
CA LEU A 88 -5.54 32.52 -4.46
C LEU A 88 -5.21 33.85 -3.76
N GLN A 89 -4.78 33.83 -2.50
CA GLN A 89 -4.37 35.03 -1.75
C GLN A 89 -3.11 35.70 -2.32
N HIS A 90 -2.20 34.90 -2.88
CA HIS A 90 -0.92 35.37 -3.43
C HIS A 90 -0.88 35.36 -4.97
N GLY A 91 -1.98 34.99 -5.62
CA GLY A 91 -2.16 35.06 -7.07
C GLY A 91 -2.37 36.49 -7.52
N THR A 92 -1.28 37.15 -7.92
CA THR A 92 -1.33 38.37 -8.73
C THR A 92 -1.48 37.95 -10.19
N ASN A 93 -2.57 38.39 -10.84
CA ASN A 93 -2.80 38.49 -12.29
C ASN A 93 -2.15 37.44 -13.21
N GLY A 94 -2.98 36.52 -13.70
CA GLY A 94 -2.87 35.98 -15.06
C GLY A 94 -3.78 36.76 -15.99
#